data_AF-A0A382HF87-F1
#
_entry.id   AF-A0A382HF87-F1
#
_cell.length_a   1.000
_cell.length_b   1.000
_cell.length_c   1.000
_cell.angle_alpha   90.00
_cell.angle_beta   90.00
_cell.angle_gamma   90.00
#
_symmetry.space_group_name_H-M   'P 1'
#
loop_
_entity.id
_entity.type
_entity.pdbx_description
1 polymer ?
#
loop_
_entity_poly.entity_id
_entity_poly.type
_entity_poly.pdbx_seq_one_letter_code
_entity_poly.pdbx_strand_id
1 'polypeptide(L)'
;MKPRIYCDMDGVLCDFKTAAQKVTGMPIMKWMYASKTDKWQKIKDTPKFWHTLPWQAGGRQLWSFIRSHKPHILSAYVEENHDPNCIPGKSHWARTKLGLAPARINLVKRVQKSLYAKSGGQPAILIDDYFKNTSQFSARGGIGILHTSTSNTIAQLKKLGF
;
A
#
# COMPACT_ATOMS: atom_id res chain seq x y z
N MET A 1 16.44 7.16 -17.79
CA MET A 1 16.05 7.37 -16.38
C MET A 1 15.21 6.18 -15.94
N LYS A 2 15.45 5.57 -14.77
CA LYS A 2 14.63 4.43 -14.31
C LYS A 2 13.20 4.91 -13.99
N PRO A 3 12.14 4.13 -14.29
CA PRO A 3 10.77 4.47 -13.92
C PRO A 3 10.61 4.76 -12.42
N ARG A 4 9.69 5.67 -12.07
CA ARG A 4 9.34 5.92 -10.67
C ARG A 4 8.63 4.70 -10.09
N ILE A 5 9.07 4.22 -8.92
CA ILE A 5 8.38 3.17 -8.17
C ILE A 5 7.36 3.79 -7.21
N TYR A 6 6.12 3.35 -7.32
CA TYR A 6 5.09 3.45 -6.29
C TYR A 6 4.92 2.08 -5.62
N CYS A 7 4.92 2.07 -4.30
CA CYS A 7 4.72 0.87 -3.47
C CYS A 7 3.48 1.05 -2.59
N ASP A 8 2.56 0.09 -2.62
CA ASP A 8 1.45 0.08 -1.67
C ASP A 8 1.92 -0.26 -0.25
N MET A 9 1.08 0.04 0.74
CA MET A 9 1.31 -0.32 2.13
C MET A 9 0.60 -1.62 2.49
N ASP A 10 -0.74 -1.60 2.55
CA ASP A 10 -1.52 -2.72 3.06
C ASP A 10 -1.40 -3.92 2.11
N GLY A 11 -1.03 -5.08 2.64
CA GLY A 11 -0.83 -6.29 1.83
C GLY A 11 0.55 -6.40 1.17
N VAL A 12 1.33 -5.32 1.11
CA VAL A 12 2.69 -5.29 0.53
C VAL A 12 3.78 -5.04 1.58
N LEU A 13 3.70 -3.92 2.31
CA LEU A 13 4.64 -3.58 3.40
C LEU A 13 4.03 -3.77 4.79
N CYS A 14 2.71 -3.63 4.92
CA CYS A 14 1.96 -3.69 6.16
C CYS A 14 1.03 -4.91 6.15
N ASP A 15 1.08 -5.72 7.20
CA ASP A 15 0.14 -6.83 7.39
C ASP A 15 -1.17 -6.33 8.01
N PHE A 16 -1.96 -5.65 7.16
CA PHE A 16 -3.28 -5.16 7.50
C PHE A 16 -4.25 -6.29 7.86
N LYS A 17 -4.19 -7.41 7.13
CA LYS A 17 -5.17 -8.50 7.26
C LYS A 17 -5.10 -9.10 8.67
N THR A 18 -3.91 -9.50 9.13
CA THR A 18 -3.74 -10.05 10.48
C THR A 18 -4.11 -9.04 11.55
N ALA A 19 -3.71 -7.77 11.39
CA ALA A 19 -4.03 -6.72 12.35
C ALA A 19 -5.55 -6.49 12.45
N ALA A 20 -6.25 -6.43 11.31
CA ALA A 20 -7.69 -6.26 11.26
C ALA A 20 -8.43 -7.44 11.88
N GLN A 21 -8.00 -8.68 11.61
CA GLN A 21 -8.59 -9.87 12.23
C GLN A 21 -8.42 -9.85 13.75
N LYS A 22 -7.24 -9.45 14.26
CA LYS A 22 -6.97 -9.36 15.69
C LYS A 22 -7.90 -8.37 16.40
N VAL A 23 -8.09 -7.17 15.83
CA VAL A 23 -8.93 -6.13 16.45
C VAL A 23 -10.41 -6.43 16.28
N THR A 24 -10.82 -6.97 15.13
CA THR A 24 -12.24 -7.22 14.86
C THR A 24 -12.75 -8.51 15.50
N GLY A 25 -11.86 -9.48 15.75
CA GLY A 25 -12.22 -10.86 16.11
C GLY A 25 -12.87 -11.64 14.96
N MET A 26 -12.87 -11.09 13.74
CA MET A 26 -13.51 -11.69 12.58
C MET A 26 -12.47 -12.29 11.63
N PRO A 27 -12.71 -13.49 11.05
CA PRO A 27 -11.93 -13.97 9.92
C PRO A 27 -11.96 -12.97 8.76
N ILE A 28 -10.85 -12.83 8.02
CA ILE A 28 -10.73 -11.80 6.97
C ILE A 28 -11.82 -11.91 5.90
N MET A 29 -12.20 -13.14 5.53
CA MET A 29 -13.29 -13.38 4.57
C MET A 29 -14.61 -12.83 5.09
N LYS A 30 -14.95 -13.08 6.36
CA LYS A 30 -16.17 -12.52 6.98
C LYS A 30 -16.10 -11.00 7.05
N TRP A 31 -14.94 -10.44 7.42
CA TRP A 31 -14.72 -9.00 7.49
C TRP A 31 -14.87 -8.31 6.12
N MET A 32 -14.46 -8.97 5.03
CA MET A 32 -14.58 -8.41 3.68
C MET A 32 -16.03 -8.17 3.23
N TYR A 33 -16.96 -9.04 3.64
CA TYR A 33 -18.38 -9.00 3.31
C TYR A 33 -19.26 -8.37 4.40
N ALA A 34 -18.69 -7.95 5.53
CA ALA A 34 -19.43 -7.26 6.59
C ALA A 34 -19.95 -5.90 6.12
N SER A 35 -20.96 -5.38 6.83
CA SER A 35 -21.46 -4.02 6.60
C SER A 35 -20.32 -3.00 6.78
N LYS A 36 -20.38 -1.84 6.12
CA LYS A 36 -19.33 -0.81 6.24
C LYS A 36 -19.11 -0.41 7.70
N THR A 37 -20.18 -0.31 8.49
CA THR A 37 -20.12 0.03 9.91
C THR A 37 -19.38 -1.05 10.69
N ASP A 38 -19.83 -2.31 10.60
CA ASP A 38 -19.22 -3.43 11.36
C ASP A 38 -17.76 -3.65 10.99
N LYS A 39 -17.43 -3.41 9.73
CA LYS A 39 -16.10 -3.56 9.16
C LYS A 39 -15.10 -2.58 9.76
N TRP A 40 -15.48 -1.31 9.88
CA TRP A 40 -14.55 -0.24 10.24
C TRP A 40 -14.65 0.20 11.70
N GLN A 41 -15.78 -0.01 12.38
CA GLN A 41 -16.01 0.54 13.72
C GLN A 41 -14.93 0.11 14.72
N LYS A 42 -14.64 -1.19 14.85
CA LYS A 42 -13.60 -1.68 15.78
C LYS A 42 -12.20 -1.18 15.44
N ILE A 43 -11.90 -0.98 14.15
CA ILE A 43 -10.62 -0.43 13.69
C ILE A 43 -10.54 1.06 14.06
N LYS A 44 -11.61 1.81 13.82
CA LYS A 44 -11.75 3.22 14.18
C LYS A 44 -11.63 3.43 15.69
N ASP A 45 -12.22 2.53 16.49
CA ASP A 45 -12.16 2.53 17.95
C ASP A 45 -10.79 2.12 18.50
N THR A 46 -9.83 1.79 17.61
CA THR A 46 -8.43 1.51 17.94
C THR A 46 -7.55 2.63 17.35
N PRO A 47 -7.38 3.79 18.02
CA PRO A 47 -6.76 4.98 17.41
C PRO A 47 -5.36 4.77 16.81
N LYS A 48 -4.58 3.85 17.40
CA LYS A 48 -3.22 3.53 16.95
C LYS A 48 -3.14 2.39 15.94
N PHE A 49 -4.26 1.84 15.47
CA PHE A 49 -4.30 0.70 14.55
C PHE A 49 -3.32 0.84 13.38
N TRP A 50 -3.46 1.94 12.63
CA TRP A 50 -2.62 2.24 11.46
C TRP A 50 -1.16 2.56 11.82
N HIS A 51 -0.92 3.13 13.00
CA HIS A 51 0.42 3.51 13.47
C HIS A 51 1.29 2.29 13.77
N THR A 52 0.67 1.20 14.21
CA THR A 52 1.35 0.01 14.74
C THR A 52 1.20 -1.21 13.87
N LEU A 53 0.80 -1.05 12.60
CA LEU A 53 0.65 -2.19 11.69
C LEU A 53 1.97 -2.99 11.64
N PRO A 54 1.90 -4.33 11.78
CA PRO A 54 3.08 -5.17 11.64
C PRO A 54 3.59 -5.12 10.20
N TRP A 55 4.87 -5.42 10.04
CA TRP A 55 5.43 -5.62 8.70
C TRP A 55 4.81 -6.85 8.05
N GLN A 56 4.51 -6.75 6.76
CA GLN A 56 4.15 -7.89 5.93
C GLN A 56 5.31 -8.89 5.85
N ALA A 57 4.99 -10.17 5.68
CA ALA A 57 5.98 -11.20 5.40
C ALA A 57 6.83 -10.82 4.18
N GLY A 58 8.14 -10.68 4.36
CA GLY A 58 9.07 -10.20 3.32
C GLY A 58 9.03 -8.68 3.05
N GLY A 59 8.12 -7.91 3.64
CA GLY A 59 7.98 -6.47 3.41
C GLY A 59 9.26 -5.68 3.71
N ARG A 60 10.02 -6.07 4.76
CA ARG A 60 11.35 -5.49 5.04
C ARG A 60 12.37 -5.79 3.96
N GLN A 61 12.37 -7.01 3.42
CA GLN A 61 13.27 -7.41 2.34
C GLN A 61 12.93 -6.64 1.06
N LEU A 62 11.64 -6.54 0.70
CA LEU A 62 11.20 -5.73 -0.42
C LEU A 62 11.61 -4.27 -0.25
N TRP A 63 11.33 -3.67 0.91
CA TRP A 63 11.71 -2.28 1.17
C TRP A 63 13.22 -2.06 1.08
N SER A 64 14.02 -2.96 1.64
CA SER A 64 15.48 -2.91 1.55
C SER A 64 15.97 -2.89 0.10
N PHE A 65 15.34 -3.69 -0.77
CA PHE A 65 15.64 -3.71 -2.20
C PHE A 65 15.26 -2.39 -2.88
N ILE A 66 14.04 -1.89 -2.66
CA ILE A 66 13.56 -0.73 -3.43
C ILE A 66 14.06 0.62 -2.89
N ARG A 67 14.47 0.74 -1.62
CA ARG A 67 14.74 2.04 -0.96
C ARG A 67 15.79 2.90 -1.68
N SER A 68 16.82 2.29 -2.26
CA SER A 68 17.90 2.98 -2.99
C SER A 68 17.40 3.66 -4.26
N HIS A 69 16.28 3.18 -4.82
CA HIS A 69 15.61 3.76 -5.99
C HIS A 69 14.62 4.88 -5.64
N LYS A 70 14.65 5.36 -4.38
CA LYS A 70 13.84 6.48 -3.89
C LYS A 70 12.34 6.31 -4.19
N PRO A 71 11.72 5.18 -3.79
CA PRO A 71 10.33 4.90 -4.09
C PRO A 71 9.40 5.87 -3.37
N HIS A 72 8.18 5.98 -3.89
CA HIS A 72 7.06 6.67 -3.26
C HIS A 72 6.09 5.65 -2.70
N ILE A 73 5.43 5.97 -1.59
CA ILE A 73 4.24 5.24 -1.15
C ILE A 73 3.05 5.72 -1.96
N LEU A 74 2.23 4.79 -2.44
CA LEU A 74 0.94 5.07 -3.05
C LEU A 74 -0.09 4.13 -2.41
N SER A 75 -0.71 4.57 -1.32
CA SER A 75 -1.64 3.75 -0.55
C SER A 75 -3.03 4.35 -0.51
N ALA A 76 -4.03 3.48 -0.52
CA ALA A 76 -5.41 3.91 -0.39
C ALA A 76 -5.70 4.29 1.08
N TYR A 77 -6.42 5.38 1.30
CA TYR A 77 -6.99 5.68 2.61
C TYR A 77 -8.44 5.22 2.72
N VAL A 78 -8.88 5.00 3.95
CA VAL A 78 -10.30 4.95 4.32
C VAL A 78 -10.78 6.38 4.47
N GLU A 79 -11.90 6.73 3.80
CA GLU A 79 -12.43 8.09 3.84
C GLU A 79 -12.64 8.56 5.29
N GLU A 80 -12.34 9.82 5.59
CA GLU A 80 -12.26 10.35 6.95
C GLU A 80 -13.57 10.22 7.73
N ASN A 81 -14.71 10.34 7.04
CA ASN A 81 -16.02 10.10 7.62
C ASN A 81 -16.21 8.65 8.13
N HIS A 82 -15.45 7.69 7.59
CA HIS A 82 -15.44 6.29 8.04
C HIS A 82 -14.35 6.04 9.08
N ASP A 83 -13.14 6.56 8.89
CA ASP A 83 -12.05 6.43 9.88
C ASP A 83 -11.05 7.61 9.81
N PRO A 84 -11.13 8.58 10.74
CA PRO A 84 -10.22 9.73 10.77
C PRO A 84 -8.78 9.36 11.15
N ASN A 85 -8.54 8.14 11.67
CA ASN A 85 -7.21 7.72 12.08
C ASN A 85 -6.36 7.19 10.91
N CYS A 86 -6.98 6.89 9.76
CA CYS A 86 -6.32 6.20 8.64
C CYS A 86 -5.16 7.01 8.04
N ILE A 87 -5.43 8.25 7.62
CA ILE A 87 -4.43 9.15 7.03
C ILE A 87 -3.28 9.45 8.00
N PRO A 88 -3.53 9.96 9.22
CA PRO A 88 -2.45 10.27 10.15
C PRO A 88 -1.64 9.03 10.54
N GLY A 89 -2.27 7.87 10.74
CA GLY A 89 -1.56 6.66 11.12
C GLY A 89 -0.72 6.06 10.00
N LYS A 90 -1.22 6.02 8.76
CA LYS A 90 -0.42 5.59 7.59
C LYS A 90 0.77 6.52 7.36
N SER A 91 0.54 7.83 7.46
CA SER A 91 1.61 8.83 7.34
C SER A 91 2.68 8.65 8.43
N HIS A 92 2.25 8.48 9.69
CA HIS A 92 3.16 8.20 10.80
C HIS A 92 3.96 6.92 10.58
N TRP A 93 3.31 5.83 10.18
CA TRP A 93 3.97 4.55 9.93
C TRP A 93 5.03 4.69 8.83
N ALA A 94 4.68 5.30 7.70
CA ALA A 94 5.62 5.50 6.60
C ALA A 94 6.82 6.39 7.00
N ARG A 95 6.59 7.46 7.76
CA ARG A 95 7.66 8.33 8.24
C ARG A 95 8.61 7.62 9.21
N THR A 96 8.07 6.85 10.15
CA THR A 96 8.85 6.23 11.24
C THR A 96 9.48 4.90 10.85
N LYS A 97 8.78 4.04 10.10
CA LYS A 97 9.27 2.72 9.70
C LYS A 97 10.09 2.75 8.42
N LEU A 98 9.81 3.69 7.51
CA LEU A 98 10.47 3.78 6.21
C LEU A 98 11.44 4.96 6.08
N GLY A 99 11.42 5.92 7.02
CA GLY A 99 12.25 7.13 6.95
C GLY A 99 11.87 8.05 5.80
N LEU A 100 10.60 8.03 5.36
CA LEU A 100 10.15 8.82 4.23
C LEU A 100 9.79 10.26 4.63
N ALA A 101 10.14 11.20 3.75
CA ALA A 101 9.64 12.57 3.81
C ALA A 101 8.17 12.61 3.35
N PRO A 102 7.34 13.55 3.86
CA PRO A 102 5.93 13.67 3.48
C PRO A 102 5.68 13.72 1.97
N ALA A 103 6.54 14.39 1.19
CA ALA A 103 6.43 14.48 -0.27
C ALA A 103 6.56 13.13 -1.01
N ARG A 104 6.99 12.05 -0.33
CA ARG A 104 7.05 10.69 -0.88
C ARG A 104 5.91 9.79 -0.43
N ILE A 105 4.92 10.33 0.27
CA ILE A 105 3.79 9.58 0.82
C ILE A 105 2.50 10.08 0.15
N ASN A 106 2.01 9.33 -0.83
CA ASN A 106 0.77 9.64 -1.54
C ASN A 106 -0.36 8.78 -0.97
N LEU A 107 -1.18 9.37 -0.10
CA LEU A 107 -2.40 8.73 0.41
C LEU A 107 -3.58 9.23 -0.42
N VAL A 108 -4.22 8.31 -1.15
CA VAL A 108 -5.23 8.66 -2.18
C VAL A 108 -6.46 7.79 -2.05
N LYS A 109 -7.55 8.13 -2.75
CA LYS A 109 -8.66 7.16 -2.92
C LYS A 109 -8.17 6.02 -3.80
N ARG A 110 -8.63 4.78 -3.56
CA ARG A 110 -8.21 3.62 -4.36
C ARG A 110 -8.36 3.84 -5.87
N VAL A 111 -9.48 4.43 -6.29
CA VAL A 111 -9.78 4.74 -7.70
C VAL A 111 -8.79 5.72 -8.33
N GLN A 112 -8.13 6.56 -7.52
CA GLN A 112 -7.16 7.55 -7.98
C GLN A 112 -5.76 6.97 -8.16
N LYS A 113 -5.45 5.75 -7.67
CA LYS A 113 -4.12 5.13 -7.85
C LYS A 113 -3.69 5.10 -9.32
N SER A 114 -4.64 4.81 -10.21
CA SER A 114 -4.39 4.74 -11.66
C SER A 114 -3.95 6.10 -12.27
N LEU A 115 -4.24 7.24 -11.62
CA LEU A 115 -3.80 8.56 -12.08
C LEU A 115 -2.28 8.75 -11.96
N TYR A 116 -1.61 7.92 -11.15
CA TYR A 116 -0.16 7.95 -10.94
C TYR A 116 0.60 7.07 -11.93
N ALA A 117 -0.07 6.53 -12.96
CA ALA A 117 0.52 5.65 -13.98
C ALA A 117 1.70 6.27 -14.72
N LYS A 118 1.79 7.60 -14.76
CA LYS A 118 2.90 8.34 -15.36
C LYS A 118 3.46 9.39 -14.40
N SER A 119 4.75 9.67 -14.52
CA SER A 119 5.48 10.70 -13.77
C SER A 119 6.40 11.44 -14.74
N GLY A 120 6.23 12.75 -14.87
CA GLY A 120 7.01 13.55 -15.83
C GLY A 120 6.85 13.07 -17.29
N GLY A 121 5.63 12.63 -17.64
CA GLY A 121 5.31 12.09 -18.97
C GLY A 121 5.75 10.63 -19.20
N GLN A 122 6.57 10.06 -18.31
CA GLN A 122 7.10 8.69 -18.45
C GLN A 122 6.29 7.67 -17.64
N PRO A 123 6.21 6.39 -18.07
CA PRO A 123 5.59 5.32 -17.28
C PRO A 123 6.20 5.21 -15.88
N ALA A 124 5.34 4.99 -14.89
CA ALA A 124 5.73 4.63 -13.52
C ALA A 124 5.44 3.14 -13.26
N ILE A 125 5.92 2.62 -12.13
CA ILE A 125 5.65 1.26 -11.65
C ILE A 125 4.75 1.34 -10.42
N LEU A 126 3.75 0.46 -10.31
CA LEU A 126 2.96 0.24 -9.10
C LEU A 126 3.15 -1.20 -8.61
N ILE A 127 3.68 -1.36 -7.40
CA ILE A 127 3.70 -2.63 -6.66
C ILE A 127 2.51 -2.64 -5.70
N ASP A 128 1.55 -3.54 -5.92
CA ASP A 128 0.28 -3.57 -5.18
C ASP A 128 -0.25 -5.02 -5.14
N ASP A 129 -0.84 -5.44 -4.02
CA ASP A 129 -1.34 -6.81 -3.84
C ASP A 129 -2.70 -7.03 -4.51
N TYR A 130 -3.36 -5.96 -4.96
CA TYR A 130 -4.70 -6.04 -5.53
C TYR A 130 -4.68 -5.91 -7.06
N PHE A 131 -5.01 -7.01 -7.73
CA PHE A 131 -4.99 -7.14 -9.20
C PHE A 131 -5.71 -6.01 -9.95
N LYS A 132 -6.85 -5.53 -9.45
CA LYS A 132 -7.58 -4.44 -10.11
C LYS A 132 -6.78 -3.14 -10.10
N ASN A 133 -6.01 -2.85 -9.04
CA ASN A 133 -5.17 -1.66 -8.99
C ASN A 133 -4.05 -1.76 -10.03
N THR A 134 -3.33 -2.88 -10.08
CA THR A 134 -2.21 -3.07 -11.01
C THR A 134 -2.68 -3.11 -12.46
N SER A 135 -3.78 -3.80 -12.76
CA SER A 135 -4.40 -3.83 -14.08
C SER A 135 -4.83 -2.44 -14.56
N GLN A 136 -5.54 -1.67 -13.72
CA GLN A 136 -5.98 -0.31 -14.06
C GLN A 136 -4.80 0.65 -14.21
N PHE A 137 -3.73 0.46 -13.43
CA PHE A 137 -2.50 1.24 -13.56
C PHE A 137 -1.79 0.97 -14.89
N SER A 138 -1.67 -0.30 -15.29
CA SER A 138 -1.15 -0.69 -16.60
C SER A 138 -1.99 -0.15 -17.76
N ALA A 139 -3.32 -0.22 -17.64
CA ALA A 139 -4.24 0.30 -18.66
C ALA A 139 -4.10 1.82 -18.89
N ARG A 140 -3.56 2.56 -17.93
CA ARG A 140 -3.26 4.00 -18.05
C ARG A 140 -1.82 4.29 -18.49
N GLY A 141 -1.11 3.28 -18.98
CA GLY A 141 0.25 3.39 -19.53
C GLY A 141 1.36 3.37 -18.48
N GLY A 142 1.07 2.88 -17.27
CA GLY A 142 2.08 2.52 -16.28
C GLY A 142 2.45 1.04 -16.34
N ILE A 143 3.18 0.57 -15.33
CA ILE A 143 3.59 -0.83 -15.17
C ILE A 143 3.06 -1.34 -13.83
N GLY A 144 2.00 -2.13 -13.84
CA GLY A 144 1.48 -2.79 -12.64
C GLY A 144 2.21 -4.11 -12.34
N ILE A 145 2.82 -4.22 -11.15
CA ILE A 145 3.40 -5.45 -10.61
C ILE A 145 2.44 -5.97 -9.52
N LEU A 146 1.76 -7.08 -9.80
CA LEU A 146 0.95 -7.76 -8.79
C LEU A 146 1.86 -8.40 -7.74
N HIS A 147 1.77 -7.92 -6.50
CA HIS A 147 2.54 -8.45 -5.38
C HIS A 147 1.90 -9.74 -4.87
N THR A 148 2.48 -10.88 -5.25
CA THR A 148 2.14 -12.21 -4.68
C THR A 148 3.19 -12.70 -3.70
N SER A 149 4.45 -12.31 -3.92
CA SER A 149 5.55 -12.53 -2.99
C SER A 149 6.67 -11.50 -3.21
N THR A 150 7.51 -11.34 -2.19
CA THR A 150 8.69 -10.47 -2.26
C THR A 150 9.67 -10.94 -3.34
N SER A 151 9.92 -12.25 -3.45
CA SER A 151 10.84 -12.80 -4.46
C SER A 151 10.35 -12.56 -5.88
N ASN A 152 9.04 -12.76 -6.13
CA ASN A 152 8.45 -12.50 -7.44
C ASN A 152 8.50 -11.02 -7.81
N THR A 153 8.18 -10.13 -6.86
CA THR A 153 8.26 -8.67 -7.06
C THR A 153 9.67 -8.24 -7.42
N ILE A 154 10.68 -8.68 -6.66
CA ILE A 154 12.08 -8.37 -6.92
C ILE A 154 12.53 -8.92 -8.28
N ALA A 155 12.13 -10.14 -8.65
CA ALA A 155 12.45 -10.71 -9.95
C ALA A 155 11.88 -9.87 -11.12
N GLN A 156 10.64 -9.38 -10.99
CA GLN A 156 10.04 -8.48 -11.98
C GLN A 156 10.76 -7.13 -12.05
N LEU A 157 11.10 -6.54 -10.91
CA LEU A 157 11.87 -5.29 -10.86
C LEU A 157 13.25 -5.45 -11.52
N LYS A 158 13.97 -6.55 -11.27
CA LYS A 158 15.26 -6.84 -11.92
C LYS A 158 15.15 -6.93 -13.44
N LYS A 159 14.07 -7.53 -13.98
CA LYS A 159 13.80 -7.56 -15.44
C LYS A 159 13.60 -6.16 -16.03
N LEU A 160 13.13 -5.21 -15.22
CA LEU A 160 13.00 -3.80 -15.58
C LEU A 160 14.29 -2.98 -15.35
N GLY A 161 15.39 -3.66 -14.98
CA GLY A 161 16.71 -3.07 -14.77
C GLY A 161 16.90 -2.41 -13.41
N PHE A 162 16.13 -2.79 -12.38
CA PHE A 162 16.33 -2.30 -11.01
C PHE A 162 17.43 -3.06 -10.28
#